data_AF-A0A6M2A6Z8-F1
#
_entry.id   AF-A0A6M2A6Z8-F1
#
_cell.length_a   1.000
_cell.length_b   1.000
_cell.length_c   1.000
_cell.angle_alpha   90.00
_cell.angle_beta   90.00
_cell.angle_gamma   90.00
#
_symmetry.space_group_name_H-M   'P 1'
#
loop_
_entity.id
_entity.type
_entity.pdbx_description
1 polymer ?
#
loop_
_entity_poly.entity_id
_entity_poly.type
_entity_poly.pdbx_seq_one_letter_code
_entity_poly.pdbx_strand_id
1 'polypeptide(L)'
;MGGCSRAPLECRTEYLRPDYLASWQISTPDPCLDCFYGEQIVVRWDLPRRDVEATLLLHLRYGNRETETVMRSLHTPKGYWTYRLVNDPYWCKEGILSYRAEIWQNGELLTDWTHHLYTELIEFSD
;
A
#
# COMPACT_ATOMS: atom_id res chain seq x y z
N MET A 1 -13.29 15.99 26.81
CA MET A 1 -12.18 16.33 25.89
C MET A 1 -11.88 15.11 25.04
N GLY A 2 -12.49 15.03 23.85
CA GLY A 2 -12.27 13.91 22.93
C GLY A 2 -11.07 14.21 22.05
N GLY A 3 -9.91 13.64 22.38
CA GLY A 3 -8.72 13.72 21.54
C GLY A 3 -8.91 12.82 20.33
N CYS A 4 -8.94 13.39 19.13
CA CYS A 4 -8.93 12.64 17.88
C CYS A 4 -7.52 12.03 17.72
N SER A 5 -7.28 10.85 18.31
CA SER A 5 -6.03 10.12 18.15
C SER A 5 -5.97 9.59 16.72
N ARG A 6 -5.07 10.13 15.91
CA ARG A 6 -4.81 9.64 14.56
C ARG A 6 -4.36 8.17 14.64
N ALA A 7 -4.90 7.31 13.78
CA ALA A 7 -4.51 5.90 13.76
C ALA A 7 -2.98 5.78 13.51
N PRO A 8 -2.28 4.89 14.21
CA PRO A 8 -0.83 4.73 14.09
C PRO A 8 -0.40 4.17 12.73
N LEU A 9 -1.31 3.55 11.99
CA LEU A 9 -1.12 3.07 10.63
C LEU A 9 -2.33 3.47 9.77
N GLU A 10 -2.05 4.03 8.61
CA GLU A 10 -3.04 4.47 7.63
C GLU A 10 -2.60 4.01 6.25
N CYS A 11 -3.52 3.41 5.49
CA CYS A 11 -3.25 3.05 4.10
C CYS A 11 -4.29 3.67 3.17
N ARG A 12 -3.84 4.10 1.98
CA ARG A 12 -4.72 4.64 0.95
C ARG A 12 -4.33 4.12 -0.44
N THR A 13 -5.33 3.66 -1.19
CA THR A 13 -5.18 3.36 -2.62
C THR A 13 -5.29 4.64 -3.45
N GLU A 14 -4.40 4.78 -4.41
CA GLU A 14 -4.44 5.82 -5.43
C GLU A 14 -4.32 5.18 -6.81
N TYR A 15 -5.19 5.60 -7.72
CA TYR A 15 -5.15 5.15 -9.12
C TYR A 15 -4.23 6.08 -9.90
N LEU A 16 -3.27 5.50 -10.60
CA LEU A 16 -2.35 6.19 -11.48
C LEU A 16 -2.94 6.16 -12.89
N ARG A 17 -3.30 7.34 -13.38
CA ARG A 17 -3.82 7.53 -14.73
C ARG A 17 -3.18 8.76 -15.37
N PRO A 18 -3.03 8.77 -16.70
CA PRO A 18 -2.33 9.86 -17.41
C PRO A 18 -3.00 11.23 -17.29
N ASP A 19 -4.32 11.26 -17.10
CA ASP A 19 -5.15 12.46 -16.97
C ASP A 19 -4.84 13.28 -15.69
N TYR A 20 -4.10 12.71 -14.73
CA TYR A 20 -3.60 13.43 -13.56
C TYR A 20 -2.34 14.28 -13.81
N LEU A 21 -1.68 14.13 -14.97
CA LEU A 21 -0.48 14.93 -15.29
C LEU A 21 -0.87 16.32 -15.79
N ALA A 22 -0.28 17.36 -15.18
CA ALA A 22 -0.47 18.74 -15.63
C ALA A 22 -0.04 18.97 -17.09
N SER A 23 0.93 18.21 -17.58
CA SER A 23 1.36 18.23 -18.98
C SER A 23 0.30 17.72 -19.95
N TRP A 24 -0.51 16.73 -19.53
CA TRP A 24 -1.67 16.26 -20.31
C TRP A 24 -2.74 17.34 -20.44
N GLN A 25 -3.01 18.08 -19.35
CA GLN A 25 -3.99 19.17 -19.35
C GLN A 25 -3.58 20.37 -20.22
N ILE A 26 -2.28 20.56 -20.44
CA ILE A 26 -1.72 21.71 -21.18
C ILE A 26 -1.24 21.31 -22.59
N SER A 27 -1.42 20.04 -23.00
CA SER A 27 -1.00 19.52 -24.31
C SER A 27 0.47 19.79 -24.63
N THR A 28 1.33 19.79 -23.60
CA THR A 28 2.77 19.95 -23.77
C THR A 28 3.38 18.57 -23.99
N PRO A 29 4.22 18.37 -25.04
CA PRO A 29 4.93 17.12 -25.23
C PRO A 29 5.89 16.91 -24.06
N ASP A 30 5.52 16.01 -23.16
CA ASP A 30 6.29 15.63 -21.98
C ASP A 30 6.89 14.23 -22.24
N PRO A 31 8.21 14.01 -22.09
CA PRO A 31 8.78 12.66 -22.18
C PRO A 31 8.28 11.74 -21.05
N CYS A 32 7.68 12.27 -19.97
CA CYS A 32 6.97 11.48 -18.95
C CYS A 32 5.53 11.14 -19.34
N LEU A 33 5.07 11.53 -20.54
CA LEU A 33 3.73 11.27 -21.06
C LEU A 33 3.55 9.84 -21.56
N ASP A 34 4.56 8.97 -21.45
CA ASP A 34 4.42 7.51 -21.49
C ASP A 34 3.74 7.01 -20.19
N CYS A 35 2.51 7.50 -20.05
CA CYS A 35 1.35 7.02 -19.32
C CYS A 35 1.55 5.77 -18.44
N PHE A 36 1.90 5.97 -17.16
CA PHE A 36 1.84 4.90 -16.16
C PHE A 36 0.38 4.64 -15.76
N TYR A 37 -0.23 3.62 -16.37
CA TYR A 37 -1.47 3.05 -15.85
C TYR A 37 -1.13 2.15 -14.67
N GLY A 38 -1.85 2.33 -13.57
CA GLY A 38 -1.64 1.46 -12.44
C GLY A 38 -2.34 1.89 -11.17
N GLU A 39 -1.92 1.28 -10.08
CA GLU A 39 -2.39 1.51 -8.74
C GLU A 39 -1.21 1.63 -7.79
N GLN A 40 -1.36 2.46 -6.77
CA GLN A 40 -0.39 2.52 -5.69
C GLN A 40 -1.07 2.51 -4.34
N ILE A 41 -0.41 1.90 -3.36
CA ILE A 41 -0.82 1.93 -1.97
C ILE A 41 0.17 2.81 -1.24
N VAL A 42 -0.33 3.90 -0.66
CA VAL A 42 0.42 4.74 0.26
C VAL A 42 0.18 4.23 1.66
N VAL A 43 1.23 3.70 2.28
CA VAL A 43 1.24 3.27 3.68
C VAL A 43 1.93 4.36 4.49
N ARG A 44 1.24 4.90 5.50
CA ARG A 44 1.76 5.92 6.41
C ARG A 44 1.71 5.40 7.83
N TRP A 45 2.78 5.62 8.58
CA TRP A 45 2.84 5.25 10.00
C TRP A 45 3.24 6.43 10.89
N ASP A 46 2.71 6.41 12.11
CA ASP A 46 3.05 7.31 13.21
C ASP A 46 3.07 6.50 14.52
N LEU A 47 4.20 5.87 14.78
CA LEU A 47 4.42 4.99 15.94
C LEU A 47 4.86 5.82 17.17
N PRO A 48 4.41 5.46 18.37
CA PRO A 48 4.69 6.23 19.59
C PRO A 48 6.11 6.04 20.15
N ARG A 49 6.83 4.97 19.78
CA ARG A 49 8.16 4.63 20.31
C ARG A 49 9.27 5.27 19.47
N ARG A 50 10.38 5.70 20.09
CA ARG A 50 11.50 6.37 19.40
C ARG A 50 12.52 5.39 18.79
N ASP A 51 12.75 4.25 19.43
CA ASP A 51 13.52 3.14 18.85
C ASP A 51 12.58 2.25 18.05
N VAL A 52 12.61 2.40 16.73
CA VAL A 52 11.83 1.59 15.81
C VAL A 52 12.81 0.85 14.93
N GLU A 53 13.18 -0.35 15.36
CA GLU A 53 13.49 -1.45 14.48
C GLU A 53 12.20 -2.27 14.36
N ALA A 54 11.46 -2.01 13.28
CA ALA A 54 10.20 -2.68 13.01
C ALA A 54 10.13 -3.13 11.55
N THR A 55 9.17 -3.99 11.24
CA THR A 55 8.96 -4.53 9.91
C THR A 55 7.52 -4.28 9.49
N LEU A 56 7.36 -3.57 8.37
CA LEU A 56 6.10 -3.45 7.67
C LEU A 56 5.93 -4.65 6.74
N LEU A 57 4.81 -5.36 6.89
CA LEU A 57 4.33 -6.37 5.95
C LEU A 57 3.12 -5.82 5.22
N LEU A 58 3.14 -5.87 3.89
CA LEU A 58 2.01 -5.52 3.05
C LEU A 58 1.57 -6.77 2.29
N HIS A 59 0.46 -7.35 2.72
CA HIS A 59 -0.18 -8.48 2.05
C HIS A 59 -1.10 -7.96 0.97
N LEU A 60 -0.87 -8.40 -0.26
CA LEU A 60 -1.56 -7.97 -1.46
C LEU A 60 -2.31 -9.17 -2.04
N ARG A 61 -3.53 -8.91 -2.50
CA ARG A 61 -4.28 -9.81 -3.37
C ARG A 61 -4.62 -9.08 -4.65
N TYR A 62 -4.35 -9.74 -5.76
CA TYR A 62 -4.56 -9.17 -7.08
C TYR A 62 -5.82 -9.71 -7.75
N GLY A 63 -6.27 -9.07 -8.83
CA GLY A 63 -7.45 -9.51 -9.60
C GLY A 63 -7.27 -10.90 -10.19
N ASN A 64 -6.04 -11.24 -10.61
CA ASN A 64 -5.67 -12.57 -11.11
C ASN A 64 -5.61 -13.67 -10.03
N ARG A 65 -6.00 -13.35 -8.78
CA ARG A 65 -5.98 -14.22 -7.59
C ARG A 65 -4.60 -14.55 -7.03
N GLU A 66 -3.53 -14.04 -7.61
CA GLU A 66 -2.21 -14.14 -7.00
C GLU A 66 -2.17 -13.34 -5.69
N THR A 67 -1.32 -13.80 -4.78
CA THR A 67 -1.04 -13.12 -3.52
C THR A 67 0.45 -12.82 -3.41
N GLU A 68 0.77 -11.69 -2.81
CA GLU A 68 2.15 -11.28 -2.58
C GLU A 68 2.26 -10.66 -1.19
N THR A 69 3.36 -10.93 -0.49
CA THR A 69 3.69 -10.23 0.76
C THR A 69 4.97 -9.45 0.55
N VAL A 70 4.87 -8.13 0.62
CA VAL A 70 6.01 -7.22 0.51
C VAL A 70 6.46 -6.83 1.89
N MET A 71 7.76 -6.91 2.14
CA MET A 71 8.37 -6.61 3.43
C MET A 71 9.25 -5.36 3.35
N ARG A 72 9.14 -4.48 4.35
CA ARG A 72 9.99 -3.30 4.50
C ARG A 72 10.43 -3.09 5.94
N SER A 73 11.74 -2.96 6.16
CA SER A 73 12.30 -2.51 7.43
C SER A 73 11.98 -1.03 7.66
N LEU A 74 11.50 -0.72 8.86
CA LEU A 74 11.22 0.62 9.33
C LEU A 74 12.30 0.97 10.37
N HIS A 75 13.05 2.04 10.10
CA HIS A 75 14.08 2.57 11.01
C HIS A 75 13.66 3.89 11.66
N THR A 76 12.47 4.39 11.32
CA THR A 76 11.92 5.64 11.83
C THR A 76 10.52 5.44 12.37
N PRO A 77 10.17 6.12 13.48
CA PRO A 77 8.85 5.98 14.09
C PRO A 77 7.74 6.61 13.27
N LYS A 78 8.08 7.53 12.37
CA LYS A 78 7.12 8.17 11.46
C LYS A 78 7.66 8.09 10.05
N GLY A 79 6.76 7.90 9.10
CA GLY A 79 7.14 7.85 7.70
C GLY A 79 5.98 7.45 6.81
N TYR A 80 6.31 7.31 5.54
CA TYR A 80 5.43 6.74 4.56
C TYR A 80 6.25 5.90 3.58
N TRP A 81 5.58 4.96 2.96
CA TRP A 81 6.12 4.14 1.90
C TRP A 81 5.03 3.88 0.87
N THR A 82 5.42 3.79 -0.40
CA THR A 82 4.50 3.59 -1.50
C THR A 82 4.84 2.29 -2.21
N TYR A 83 3.87 1.38 -2.25
CA TYR A 83 3.90 0.23 -3.16
C TYR A 83 3.25 0.64 -4.47
N ARG A 84 3.87 0.32 -5.60
CA ARG A 84 3.36 0.66 -6.94
C ARG A 84 3.19 -0.60 -7.78
N LEU A 85 2.02 -0.74 -8.38
CA LEU A 85 1.69 -1.72 -9.40
C LEU A 85 1.36 -0.97 -10.69
N VAL A 86 2.29 -0.91 -11.64
CA VAL A 86 2.17 -0.10 -12.86
C VAL A 86 2.48 -0.91 -14.11
N ASN A 87 1.95 -0.46 -15.25
CA ASN A 87 2.24 -0.98 -16.59
C ASN A 87 2.00 -2.50 -16.69
N ASP A 88 2.91 -3.26 -17.29
CA ASP A 88 2.72 -4.69 -17.53
C ASP A 88 2.35 -5.48 -16.26
N PRO A 89 3.02 -5.31 -15.10
CA PRO A 89 2.57 -5.90 -13.84
C PRO A 89 1.12 -5.60 -13.48
N TYR A 90 0.64 -4.37 -13.72
CA TYR A 90 -0.75 -3.99 -13.44
C TYR A 90 -1.73 -4.78 -14.30
N TRP A 91 -1.47 -4.88 -15.59
CA TRP A 91 -2.32 -5.61 -16.53
C TRP A 91 -2.27 -7.12 -16.31
N CYS A 92 -1.09 -7.69 -16.06
CA CYS A 92 -0.92 -9.12 -15.80
C CYS A 92 -1.56 -9.56 -14.48
N LYS A 93 -1.51 -8.70 -13.45
CA LYS A 93 -2.11 -8.97 -12.14
C LYS A 93 -3.58 -8.58 -12.05
N GLU A 94 -4.11 -7.91 -13.07
CA GLU A 94 -5.48 -7.36 -13.09
C GLU A 94 -5.75 -6.39 -11.91
N GLY A 95 -4.74 -5.59 -11.55
CA GLY A 95 -4.82 -4.61 -10.46
C GLY A 95 -4.78 -5.21 -9.05
N ILE A 96 -4.90 -4.34 -8.04
CA ILE A 96 -4.92 -4.70 -6.62
C ILE A 96 -6.38 -4.80 -6.16
N LEU A 97 -6.80 -6.00 -5.78
CA LEU A 97 -8.16 -6.28 -5.33
C LEU A 97 -8.36 -5.91 -3.84
N SER A 98 -7.43 -6.33 -2.99
CA SER A 98 -7.48 -6.06 -1.55
C SER A 98 -6.10 -6.19 -0.93
N TYR A 99 -5.91 -5.58 0.24
CA TYR A 99 -4.64 -5.63 0.92
C TYR A 99 -4.79 -5.46 2.44
N ARG A 100 -3.76 -5.90 3.17
CA ARG A 100 -3.61 -5.71 4.61
C ARG A 100 -2.18 -5.27 4.90
N ALA A 101 -2.02 -4.27 5.73
CA ALA A 101 -0.72 -3.80 6.20
C ALA A 101 -0.57 -4.11 7.69
N GLU A 102 0.60 -4.58 8.08
CA GLU A 102 0.93 -4.97 9.46
C GLU A 102 2.30 -4.42 9.82
N ILE A 103 2.46 -3.86 11.03
CA ILE A 103 3.77 -3.47 11.56
C ILE A 103 4.11 -4.38 12.73
N TRP A 104 5.23 -5.08 12.59
CA TRP A 104 5.77 -6.00 13.58
C TRP A 104 7.05 -5.46 14.21
N GLN A 105 7.22 -5.65 15.51
CA GLN A 105 8.46 -5.33 16.22
C GLN A 105 8.76 -6.47 17.19
N ASN A 106 9.96 -7.04 17.12
CA ASN A 106 10.40 -8.13 18.01
C ASN A 106 9.44 -9.34 18.07
N GLY A 107 8.78 -9.66 16.95
CA GLY A 107 7.81 -10.74 16.87
C GLY A 107 6.41 -10.40 17.42
N GLU A 108 6.18 -9.16 17.85
CA GLU A 108 4.87 -8.66 18.31
C GLU A 108 4.24 -7.75 17.24
N LEU A 109 2.96 -7.95 16.97
CA LEU A 109 2.18 -7.07 16.10
C LEU A 109 1.89 -5.77 16.84
N LEU A 110 2.46 -4.65 16.38
CA LEU A 110 2.24 -3.33 16.97
C LEU A 110 0.91 -2.70 16.53
N THR A 111 0.60 -2.83 15.25
CA THR A 111 -0.62 -2.29 14.63
C THR A 111 -0.83 -2.91 13.27
N ASP A 112 -2.08 -2.98 12.85
CA ASP A 112 -2.47 -3.37 11.50
C ASP A 112 -3.51 -2.41 10.90
N TRP A 113 -3.67 -2.50 9.58
CA TRP A 113 -4.69 -1.82 8.81
C TRP A 113 -5.18 -2.76 7.73
N THR A 114 -6.49 -2.92 7.63
CA THR A 114 -7.11 -3.91 6.73
C THR A 114 -8.04 -3.21 5.76
N HIS A 115 -7.85 -3.44 4.45
CA HIS A 115 -8.77 -2.95 3.43
C HIS A 115 -10.15 -3.57 3.62
N HIS A 116 -11.24 -2.82 3.41
CA HIS A 116 -12.60 -3.30 3.71
C HIS A 116 -12.99 -4.60 2.98
N LEU A 117 -12.39 -4.88 1.83
CA LEU A 117 -12.63 -6.10 1.05
C LEU A 117 -11.68 -7.24 1.39
N TYR A 118 -10.72 -7.03 2.29
CA TYR A 118 -9.79 -8.05 2.71
C TYR A 118 -10.46 -8.97 3.74
N THR A 119 -10.51 -10.25 3.43
CA THR A 119 -11.11 -11.28 4.30
C THR A 119 -10.20 -12.50 4.34
N GLU A 120 -10.20 -13.25 5.44
CA GLU A 120 -9.45 -14.49 5.53
C GLU A 120 -10.01 -15.49 4.49
N LEU A 121 -9.11 -16.12 3.73
CA LEU A 121 -9.54 -17.17 2.80
C LEU A 121 -9.91 -18.39 3.64
N ILE A 122 -11.11 -18.93 3.42
CA ILE A 122 -11.50 -20.22 4.00
C ILE A 122 -10.75 -21.29 3.21
N GLU A 123 -9.66 -21.77 3.77
CA GLU A 123 -8.94 -22.93 3.24
C GLU A 123 -9.66 -24.19 3.74
N PHE A 124 -10.32 -24.90 2.82
CA PHE A 124 -10.82 -26.24 3.12
C PHE A 124 -9.62 -27.19 3.07
N SER A 125 -9.26 -27.74 4.23
CA SER A 125 -8.38 -28.91 4.32
C SER A 125 -9.18 -30.12 3.83
N ASP A 126 -8.65 -30.84 2.84
CA ASP A 126 -9.19 -32.13 2.38
C ASP A 126 -8.88 -33.25 3.39
#